data_AF-A0A3B0PDL9-F1
#
_entry.id   AF-A0A3B0PDL9-F1
#
_cell.length_a   1.000
_cell.length_b   1.000
_cell.length_c   1.000
_cell.angle_alpha   90.00
_cell.angle_beta   90.00
_cell.angle_gamma   90.00
#
_symmetry.space_group_name_H-M   'P 1'
#
loop_
_entity.id
_entity.type
_entity.pdbx_description
1 polymer ?
#
loop_
_entity_poly.entity_id
_entity_poly.type
_entity_poly.pdbx_seq_one_letter_code
_entity_poly.pdbx_strand_id
1 'polypeptide(L)' 'MTKQINSQQIAIDGPAGSGKSTVAKLVAQRLGFDYLSTGKIFRAFYYLIKENNW' A
#
# COMPACT_ATOMS: atom_id res chain seq x y z
N MET A 1 -6.28 -25.97 15.61
CA MET A 1 -5.09 -25.11 15.81
C MET A 1 -5.21 -23.92 14.87
N THR A 2 -5.69 -22.78 15.35
CA THR A 2 -5.80 -21.55 14.56
C THR A 2 -4.41 -20.94 14.46
N LYS A 3 -3.85 -20.88 13.25
CA LYS A 3 -2.53 -20.28 13.01
C LYS A 3 -2.68 -18.77 13.25
N GLN A 4 -2.06 -18.27 14.33
CA GLN A 4 -1.98 -16.83 14.57
C GLN A 4 -1.10 -16.23 13.47
N ILE A 5 -1.72 -15.55 12.51
CA ILE A 5 -0.98 -14.84 11.46
C ILE A 5 -0.54 -13.51 12.07
N ASN A 6 0.71 -13.44 12.51
CA ASN A 6 1.34 -12.18 12.85
C ASN A 6 1.62 -11.41 11.55
N SER A 7 0.67 -10.59 11.10
CA SER A 7 0.89 -9.68 9.97
C SER A 7 1.49 -8.38 10.50
N GLN A 8 2.80 -8.21 10.40
CA GLN A 8 3.42 -6.91 10.67
C GLN A 8 3.08 -5.93 9.53
N GLN A 9 2.67 -4.72 9.88
CA GLN A 9 2.37 -3.64 8.93
C GLN A 9 3.19 -2.41 9.29
N ILE A 10 3.77 -1.77 8.27
CA ILE A 10 4.64 -0.60 8.42
C ILE A 10 4.05 0.54 7.61
N ALA A 11 3.70 1.64 8.28
CA ALA A 11 3.27 2.88 7.64
C ALA A 11 4.48 3.79 7.40
N ILE A 12 4.55 4.43 6.23
CA ILE A 12 5.61 5.38 5.85
C ILE A 12 4.95 6.68 5.42
N ASP A 13 5.14 7.74 6.21
CA ASP A 13 4.54 9.05 6.01
C ASP A 13 5.60 10.18 5.87
N GLY A 14 5.18 11.38 5.49
CA GLY A 14 6.00 12.57 5.31
C GLY A 14 5.57 13.50 4.16
N PRO A 15 6.23 14.65 4.00
CA PRO A 15 5.80 15.73 3.09
C PRO A 15 5.66 15.30 1.62
N ALA A 16 4.81 15.99 0.85
CA ALA A 16 4.70 15.74 -0.59
C ALA A 16 6.08 15.87 -1.29
N GLY A 17 6.36 14.97 -2.25
CA GLY A 17 7.63 14.97 -2.98
C GLY A 17 8.84 14.34 -2.27
N SER A 18 8.76 13.95 -0.99
CA SER A 18 9.91 13.42 -0.23
C SER A 18 10.37 11.99 -0.59
N GLY A 19 9.82 11.37 -1.64
CA GLY A 19 10.25 10.03 -2.09
C GLY A 19 9.73 8.84 -1.29
N LYS A 20 8.78 9.04 -0.37
CA LYS A 20 8.18 7.99 0.49
C LYS A 20 7.82 6.71 -0.25
N SER A 21 7.08 6.81 -1.35
CA SER A 21 6.64 5.65 -2.12
C SER A 21 7.82 4.86 -2.69
N THR A 22 8.89 5.54 -3.08
CA THR A 22 10.11 4.91 -3.59
C THR A 22 10.83 4.18 -2.47
N VAL A 23 11.06 4.85 -1.34
CA VAL A 23 11.72 4.25 -0.16
C VAL A 23 10.90 3.07 0.38
N ALA A 24 9.59 3.24 0.51
CA ALA A 24 8.68 2.19 0.97
C ALA A 24 8.76 0.93 0.11
N LYS A 25 8.78 1.09 -1.22
CA LYS A 25 8.92 -0.03 -2.15
C LYS A 25 10.27 -0.74 -1.99
N LEU A 26 11.36 0.02 -1.86
CA LEU A 26 12.71 -0.54 -1.70
C LEU A 26 12.88 -1.26 -0.35
N VAL A 27 12.35 -0.68 0.73
CA VAL A 27 12.36 -1.28 2.07
C VAL A 27 11.53 -2.57 2.07
N ALA A 28 10.34 -2.55 1.48
CA ALA A 28 9.49 -3.73 1.38
C ALA A 28 10.19 -4.88 0.63
N GLN A 29 10.83 -4.59 -0.51
CA GLN A 29 11.64 -5.57 -1.24
C GLN A 29 12.80 -6.12 -0.42
N ARG A 30 13.50 -5.28 0.33
CA ARG A 30 14.65 -5.70 1.15
C ARG A 30 14.24 -6.54 2.36
N LEU A 31 13.07 -6.27 2.95
CA LEU A 31 12.58 -6.94 4.14
C LEU A 31 11.62 -8.10 3.85
N GLY A 32 11.29 -8.35 2.58
CA GLY A 32 10.32 -9.38 2.19
C GLY A 32 8.86 -9.04 2.54
N PHE A 33 8.53 -7.75 2.59
CA PHE A 33 7.15 -7.28 2.78
C PHE A 33 6.47 -7.04 1.44
N ASP A 34 5.15 -7.20 1.42
CA ASP A 34 4.32 -6.69 0.34
C ASP A 34 4.26 -5.16 0.38
N TYR A 35 4.34 -4.53 -0.79
CA TYR A 35 4.21 -3.07 -0.92
C TYR A 35 2.78 -2.69 -1.33
N LEU A 36 2.12 -1.90 -0.49
CA LEU A 36 0.78 -1.37 -0.74
C LEU A 36 0.82 0.13 -1.02
N SER A 37 0.22 0.56 -2.13
CA SER A 37 0.13 1.98 -2.52
C SER A 37 -1.29 2.51 -2.35
N THR A 38 -1.52 3.32 -1.30
CA THR A 38 -2.84 3.89 -0.99
C THR A 38 -3.41 4.71 -2.15
N GLY A 39 -2.56 5.51 -2.83
CA GLY A 39 -2.98 6.29 -3.98
C GLY A 39 -3.43 5.44 -5.17
N LYS A 40 -2.82 4.26 -5.39
CA LYS A 40 -3.27 3.34 -6.44
C LYS A 40 -4.60 2.69 -6.08
N ILE A 41 -4.79 2.34 -4.81
CA ILE A 41 -6.06 1.78 -4.32
C ILE A 41 -7.19 2.77 -4.54
N PHE A 42 -7.04 4.03 -4.10
CA PHE A 42 -8.10 5.04 -4.28
C PHE A 42 -8.45 5.27 -5.75
N ARG A 43 -7.46 5.29 -6.65
CA ARG A 43 -7.71 5.43 -8.09
C ARG A 43 -8.42 4.21 -8.68
N ALA A 44 -8.00 3.00 -8.31
CA ALA A 44 -8.65 1.77 -8.75
C ALA A 44 -10.10 1.70 -8.25
N PHE A 45 -10.33 2.11 -6.99
CA PHE A 45 -11.66 2.16 -6.40
C PHE A 45 -12.56 3.17 -7.11
N TYR A 46 -12.07 4.39 -7.38
CA TYR A 46 -12.80 5.37 -8.18
C TYR A 46 -13.14 4.84 -9.58
N TYR A 47 -12.18 4.17 -10.23
CA TYR A 47 -12.41 3.57 -11.56
C TYR A 47 -13.52 2.52 -11.52
N LEU A 48 -13.50 1.64 -10.51
CA LEU A 48 -14.53 0.63 -10.28
C LEU A 48 -15.92 1.25 -10.08
N ILE A 49 -16.03 2.28 -9.23
CA ILE A 49 -17.30 3.00 -9.02
C ILE A 49 -17.81 3.59 -10.33
N LYS A 50 -16.91 4.28 -11.05
CA LYS A 50 -17.23 4.94 -12.31
C LYS A 50 -17.70 3.95 -13.38
N GLU A 51 -17.07 2.79 -13.52
CA GLU A 51 -17.49 1.77 -14.49
C GLU A 51 -18.82 1.11 -14.13
N ASN A 52 -19.14 0.98 -12.85
CA ASN A 52 -20.37 0.33 -12.42
C ASN A 52 -21.57 1.30 -12.31
N ASN A 53 -21.41 2.59 -12.64
CA ASN A 53 -22.45 3.62 -12.47
C ASN A 53 -23.10 3.61 -11.07
N TRP A 54 -22.29 3.39 -10.03
CA TRP A 54 -22.73 3.53 -8.65
C TRP A 54 -22.89 5.00 -8.25
#